data_AF-A0A3N1XGU1-F1
#
_entry.id   AF-A0A3N1XGU1-F1
#
_cell.length_a   1.000
_cell.length_b   1.000
_cell.length_c   1.000
_cell.angle_alpha   90.00
_cell.angle_beta   90.00
_cell.angle_gamma   90.00
#
_symmetry.space_group_name_H-M   'P 1'
#
loop_
_entity.id
_entity.type
_entity.pdbx_description
1 polymer ?
#
loop_
_entity_poly.entity_id
_entity_poly.type
_entity_poly.pdbx_seq_one_letter_code
_entity_poly.pdbx_strand_id
1 'polypeptide(L)'
;MSTDKTDHTIKVKKKRKKTKIILGILLVFIIYNLYKIISPFYIIPSEIKELNEHINLTYKFATSIEEYNLDEKEWKNSEGYGVSFMRGEDEYFGFEGFPDLSSSLKFTSFWSTDSDTSIFGGKIGDDLDDLEKSLYKYGYEQVERTSGDVVYNKGRIKIIIDVESIHSGDDTKETVEETIQGISIYLKSTDWLHKGYYK
;
A
#
# COMPACT_ATOMS: atom_id res chain seq x y z
N MET A 1 67.18 0.31 12.94
CA MET A 1 66.07 -0.38 13.63
C MET A 1 64.93 0.61 13.87
N SER A 2 63.85 0.60 13.07
CA SER A 2 62.58 1.31 13.38
C SER A 2 61.40 0.96 12.45
N THR A 3 61.61 0.32 11.29
CA THR A 3 60.58 0.17 10.25
C THR A 3 59.53 -0.93 10.51
N ASP A 4 59.84 -1.93 11.31
CA ASP A 4 59.01 -3.16 11.44
C ASP A 4 57.76 -2.96 12.34
N LYS A 5 57.85 -2.12 13.37
CA LYS A 5 56.70 -1.83 14.26
C LYS A 5 55.63 -0.99 13.58
N THR A 6 56.03 -0.10 12.67
CA THR A 6 55.15 0.84 11.96
C THR A 6 54.27 0.11 10.95
N ASP A 7 54.84 -0.87 10.24
CA ASP A 7 54.14 -1.63 9.21
C ASP A 7 53.10 -2.59 9.81
N HIS A 8 53.43 -3.16 10.97
CA HIS A 8 52.52 -4.01 11.73
C HIS A 8 51.31 -3.24 12.31
N THR A 9 51.52 -2.00 12.79
CA THR A 9 50.41 -1.16 13.30
C THR A 9 49.48 -0.68 12.19
N ILE A 10 50.01 -0.37 11.01
CA ILE A 10 49.22 0.02 9.83
C ILE A 10 48.35 -1.15 9.34
N LYS A 11 48.91 -2.38 9.27
CA LYS A 11 48.15 -3.60 8.94
C LYS A 11 47.00 -3.87 9.90
N VAL A 12 47.23 -3.76 11.21
CA VAL A 12 46.20 -3.97 12.25
C VAL A 12 45.09 -2.91 12.18
N LYS A 13 45.44 -1.63 11.94
CA LYS A 13 44.44 -0.56 11.74
C LYS A 13 43.59 -0.78 10.48
N LYS A 14 44.20 -1.17 9.35
CA LYS A 14 43.47 -1.52 8.12
C LYS A 14 42.55 -2.73 8.32
N LYS A 15 43.00 -3.77 9.04
CA LYS A 15 42.19 -4.96 9.34
C LYS A 15 40.98 -4.60 10.21
N ARG A 16 41.17 -3.83 11.30
CA ARG A 16 40.08 -3.31 12.13
C ARG A 16 39.08 -2.44 11.37
N LYS A 17 39.56 -1.58 10.45
CA LYS A 17 38.68 -0.75 9.61
C LYS A 17 37.84 -1.60 8.66
N LYS A 18 38.43 -2.62 8.03
CA LYS A 18 37.69 -3.60 7.20
C LYS A 18 36.66 -4.39 8.02
N THR A 19 37.00 -4.83 9.23
CA THR A 19 36.05 -5.56 10.10
C THR A 19 34.87 -4.68 10.50
N LYS A 20 35.09 -3.40 10.84
CA LYS A 20 34.00 -2.46 11.14
C LYS A 20 33.08 -2.22 9.95
N ILE A 21 33.63 -2.14 8.73
CA ILE A 21 32.85 -1.97 7.50
C ILE A 21 31.97 -3.21 7.25
N ILE A 22 32.55 -4.41 7.36
CA ILE A 22 31.80 -5.67 7.19
C ILE A 22 30.68 -5.78 8.23
N LEU A 23 30.98 -5.45 9.50
CA LEU A 23 29.98 -5.46 10.57
C LEU A 23 28.85 -4.46 10.29
N GLY A 24 29.17 -3.28 9.77
CA GLY A 24 28.18 -2.26 9.39
C GLY A 24 27.26 -2.74 8.27
N ILE A 25 27.82 -3.35 7.21
CA ILE A 25 27.03 -3.92 6.11
C ILE A 25 26.11 -5.05 6.62
N LEU A 26 26.64 -5.92 7.47
CA LEU A 26 25.87 -7.01 8.07
C LEU A 26 24.71 -6.46 8.93
N LEU A 27 24.95 -5.40 9.69
CA LEU A 27 23.94 -4.77 10.53
C LEU A 27 22.81 -4.16 9.70
N VAL A 28 23.15 -3.45 8.61
CA VAL A 28 22.17 -2.91 7.66
C VAL A 28 21.34 -4.03 7.04
N PHE A 29 21.98 -5.14 6.66
CA PHE A 29 21.29 -6.31 6.12
C PHE A 29 20.32 -6.94 7.13
N ILE A 30 20.74 -7.10 8.39
CA ILE A 30 19.88 -7.62 9.46
C ILE A 30 18.69 -6.68 9.71
N ILE A 31 18.93 -5.37 9.82
CA ILE A 31 17.87 -4.38 10.00
C ILE A 31 16.89 -4.40 8.82
N TYR A 32 17.38 -4.50 7.59
CA TYR A 32 16.54 -4.60 6.40
C TYR A 32 15.67 -5.87 6.39
N ASN A 33 16.23 -7.02 6.78
CA ASN A 33 15.45 -8.26 6.86
C ASN A 33 14.44 -8.24 8.01
N LEU A 34 14.81 -7.71 9.18
CA LEU A 34 13.87 -7.50 10.28
C LEU A 34 12.75 -6.55 9.87
N TYR A 35 13.08 -5.46 9.17
CA TYR A 35 12.11 -4.53 8.60
C TYR A 35 11.12 -5.25 7.68
N LYS A 36 11.61 -6.09 6.75
CA LYS A 36 10.74 -6.87 5.86
C LYS A 36 9.83 -7.85 6.61
N ILE A 37 10.27 -8.38 7.75
CA ILE A 37 9.46 -9.28 8.59
C ILE A 37 8.38 -8.48 9.34
N ILE A 38 8.70 -7.28 9.86
CA ILE A 38 7.76 -6.49 10.65
C ILE A 38 6.89 -5.53 9.83
N SER A 39 7.30 -5.17 8.61
CA SER A 39 6.58 -4.21 7.76
C SER A 39 5.15 -4.63 7.40
N PRO A 40 4.84 -5.93 7.23
CA PRO A 40 3.45 -6.35 7.08
C PRO A 40 2.64 -6.17 8.36
N PHE A 41 3.21 -5.70 9.48
CA PHE A 41 2.52 -5.54 10.76
C PHE A 41 2.25 -4.08 11.16
N TYR A 42 2.79 -3.09 10.44
CA TYR A 42 2.59 -1.68 10.76
C TYR A 42 2.31 -0.88 9.49
N ILE A 43 1.57 0.22 9.63
CA ILE A 43 1.51 1.22 8.56
C ILE A 43 2.76 2.07 8.59
N ILE A 44 3.39 2.17 7.43
CA ILE A 44 4.60 2.96 7.24
C ILE A 44 4.19 4.34 6.72
N PRO A 45 4.48 5.44 7.43
CA PRO A 45 4.06 6.78 7.03
C PRO A 45 4.54 7.20 5.63
N SER A 46 5.70 6.73 5.18
CA SER A 46 6.19 7.03 3.84
C SER A 46 5.37 6.34 2.74
N GLU A 47 4.81 5.16 3.00
CA GLU A 47 3.93 4.47 2.05
C GLU A 47 2.58 5.19 1.93
N ILE A 48 2.04 5.67 3.06
CA ILE A 48 0.82 6.49 3.05
C ILE A 48 1.04 7.82 2.35
N LYS A 49 2.19 8.46 2.58
CA LYS A 49 2.55 9.69 1.90
C LYS A 49 2.63 9.47 0.39
N GLU A 50 3.32 8.42 -0.05
CA GLU A 50 3.42 8.05 -1.47
C GLU A 50 2.04 7.81 -2.07
N LEU A 51 1.19 7.01 -1.40
CA LEU A 51 -0.20 6.79 -1.84
C LEU A 51 -0.93 8.12 -2.02
N ASN A 52 -0.94 8.98 -1.02
CA ASN A 52 -1.61 10.28 -1.07
C ASN A 52 -1.06 11.25 -2.13
N GLU A 53 0.18 11.06 -2.59
CA GLU A 53 0.78 11.85 -3.68
C GLU A 53 0.38 11.33 -5.07
N HIS A 54 -0.14 10.11 -5.17
CA HIS A 54 -0.46 9.44 -6.44
C HIS A 54 -1.95 9.12 -6.60
N ILE A 55 -2.83 9.68 -5.76
CA ILE A 55 -4.27 9.53 -5.90
C ILE A 55 -4.93 10.90 -6.10
N ASN A 56 -6.01 10.95 -6.86
CA ASN A 56 -6.85 12.14 -7.01
C ASN A 56 -8.15 11.99 -6.21
N LEU A 57 -8.06 11.94 -4.88
CA LEU A 57 -9.21 11.82 -4.00
C LEU A 57 -9.40 13.08 -3.15
N THR A 58 -10.66 13.30 -2.75
CA THR A 58 -11.02 14.40 -1.85
C THR A 58 -10.36 14.26 -0.46
N TYR A 59 -10.20 13.02 0.01
CA TYR A 59 -9.63 12.70 1.32
C TYR A 59 -8.26 12.06 1.21
N LYS A 60 -7.45 12.24 2.26
CA LYS A 60 -6.10 11.68 2.35
C LYS A 60 -6.09 10.54 3.35
N PHE A 61 -5.50 9.42 2.96
CA PHE A 61 -5.39 8.23 3.79
C PHE A 61 -4.65 8.54 5.10
N ALA A 62 -5.16 7.95 6.18
CA ALA A 62 -4.73 8.13 7.57
C ALA A 62 -4.92 9.53 8.18
N THR A 63 -5.61 10.45 7.49
CA THR A 63 -6.02 11.75 8.03
C THR A 63 -7.25 11.60 8.95
N SER A 64 -7.29 12.35 10.05
CA SER A 64 -8.40 12.29 11.02
C SER A 64 -9.69 12.81 10.39
N ILE A 65 -10.81 12.19 10.73
CA ILE A 65 -12.15 12.67 10.34
C ILE A 65 -12.40 14.11 10.79
N GLU A 66 -11.81 14.51 11.92
CA GLU A 66 -11.95 15.85 12.53
C GLU A 66 -11.32 16.95 11.67
N GLU A 67 -10.43 16.59 10.75
CA GLU A 67 -9.85 17.54 9.78
C GLU A 67 -10.81 17.84 8.62
N TYR A 68 -11.92 17.11 8.53
CA TYR A 68 -12.94 17.25 7.50
C TYR A 68 -14.25 17.73 8.11
N ASN A 69 -14.89 18.69 7.43
CA ASN A 69 -16.23 19.14 7.79
C ASN A 69 -17.26 18.26 7.08
N LEU A 70 -17.57 17.11 7.67
CA LEU A 70 -18.53 16.16 7.12
C LEU A 70 -19.96 16.53 7.55
N ASP A 71 -20.85 16.84 6.61
CA ASP A 71 -22.27 17.07 6.91
C ASP A 71 -22.98 15.74 7.18
N GLU A 72 -23.31 15.45 8.44
CA GLU A 72 -23.98 14.22 8.89
C GLU A 72 -25.21 13.81 8.07
N LYS A 73 -25.83 14.71 7.30
CA LYS A 73 -26.96 14.40 6.40
C LYS A 73 -26.56 13.73 5.09
N GLU A 74 -25.34 13.95 4.61
CA GLU A 74 -24.81 13.36 3.37
C GLU A 74 -24.21 11.97 3.60
N TRP A 75 -24.22 11.51 4.86
CA TRP A 75 -23.39 10.43 5.34
C TRP A 75 -24.24 9.41 6.10
N LYS A 76 -24.16 8.13 5.70
CA LYS A 76 -24.85 7.04 6.38
C LYS A 76 -23.88 6.20 7.19
N ASN A 77 -24.02 6.24 8.52
CA ASN A 77 -23.30 5.32 9.41
C ASN A 77 -23.72 3.87 9.08
N SER A 78 -22.77 3.01 8.72
CA SER A 78 -22.97 1.56 8.73
C SER A 78 -22.85 1.03 10.16
N GLU A 79 -23.78 0.17 10.60
CA GLU A 79 -23.67 -0.51 11.90
C GLU A 79 -22.42 -1.42 11.91
N GLY A 80 -21.38 -1.02 12.66
CA GLY A 80 -20.10 -1.74 12.76
C GLY A 80 -19.01 -0.95 13.49
N TYR A 81 -17.81 -1.55 13.63
CA TYR A 81 -16.61 -0.85 14.09
C TYR A 81 -15.98 -0.12 12.90
N GLY A 82 -16.16 1.20 12.85
CA GLY A 82 -15.75 2.03 11.72
C GLY A 82 -16.94 2.74 11.13
N VAL A 83 -16.84 4.05 10.97
CA VAL A 83 -17.89 4.84 10.32
C VAL A 83 -17.62 4.81 8.83
N SER A 84 -18.41 4.02 8.13
CA SER A 84 -18.46 4.06 6.67
C SER A 84 -19.31 5.25 6.22
N PHE A 85 -18.95 5.81 5.08
CA PHE A 85 -19.41 7.10 4.62
C PHE A 85 -19.56 7.02 3.09
N MET A 86 -20.79 6.82 2.60
CA MET A 86 -21.06 6.73 1.17
C MET A 86 -21.40 8.10 0.60
N ARG A 87 -20.77 8.50 -0.52
CA ARG A 87 -21.06 9.75 -1.22
C ARG A 87 -21.58 9.41 -2.61
N GLY A 88 -22.89 9.51 -2.82
CA GLY A 88 -23.50 9.15 -4.09
C GLY A 88 -23.59 7.64 -4.32
N GLU A 89 -23.79 7.22 -5.57
CA GLU A 89 -23.89 5.80 -5.97
C GLU A 89 -22.54 5.20 -6.41
N ASP A 90 -21.61 6.05 -6.87
CA ASP A 90 -20.36 5.63 -7.52
C ASP A 90 -19.12 5.78 -6.63
N GLU A 91 -19.23 6.35 -5.42
CA GLU A 91 -18.10 6.51 -4.49
C GLU A 91 -18.46 6.08 -3.06
N TYR A 92 -17.52 5.34 -2.47
CA TYR A 92 -17.55 4.94 -1.07
C TYR A 92 -16.27 5.40 -0.38
N PHE A 93 -16.43 6.02 0.79
CA PHE A 93 -15.34 6.45 1.66
C PHE A 93 -15.49 5.77 3.03
N GLY A 94 -14.45 5.15 3.55
CA GLY A 94 -14.46 4.51 4.86
C GLY A 94 -13.55 5.22 5.85
N PHE A 95 -14.09 5.50 7.04
CA PHE A 95 -13.36 6.10 8.15
C PHE A 95 -13.38 5.16 9.36
N GLU A 96 -12.25 4.53 9.63
CA GLU A 96 -12.12 3.55 10.72
C GLU A 96 -11.16 4.05 11.81
N GLY A 97 -11.26 3.48 13.01
CA GLY A 97 -10.38 3.79 14.16
C GLY A 97 -8.98 3.19 14.03
N PHE A 98 -8.36 3.37 12.87
CA PHE A 98 -7.11 2.76 12.42
C PHE A 98 -5.94 2.78 13.43
N PRO A 99 -5.08 1.74 13.50
CA PRO A 99 -5.23 0.39 12.91
C PRO A 99 -6.11 -0.52 13.73
N ASP A 100 -6.31 -0.22 15.01
CA ASP A 100 -6.72 -1.17 16.04
C ASP A 100 -7.17 -0.43 17.33
N LEU A 101 -7.96 0.65 17.21
CA LEU A 101 -8.41 1.57 18.28
C LEU A 101 -7.62 2.91 18.41
N SER A 102 -7.40 3.66 17.32
CA SER A 102 -7.07 5.07 17.48
C SER A 102 -8.19 5.83 18.21
N SER A 103 -7.81 6.84 18.98
CA SER A 103 -8.75 7.71 19.69
C SER A 103 -9.68 8.52 18.76
N SER A 104 -9.39 8.54 17.45
CA SER A 104 -10.18 9.22 16.42
C SER A 104 -10.34 8.34 15.18
N LEU A 105 -11.42 8.53 14.43
CA LEU A 105 -11.63 7.88 13.14
C LEU A 105 -10.75 8.52 12.07
N LYS A 106 -10.23 7.73 11.14
CA LYS A 106 -9.34 8.17 10.08
C LYS A 106 -9.76 7.58 8.74
N PHE A 107 -9.47 8.28 7.66
CA PHE A 107 -9.75 7.77 6.32
C PHE A 107 -8.89 6.54 6.01
N THR A 108 -9.51 5.39 5.79
CA THR A 108 -8.85 4.09 5.67
C THR A 108 -9.21 3.29 4.43
N SER A 109 -10.38 3.55 3.84
CA SER A 109 -10.82 2.81 2.67
C SER A 109 -11.57 3.69 1.68
N PHE A 110 -11.49 3.28 0.42
CA PHE A 110 -12.10 3.96 -0.70
C PHE A 110 -12.53 2.91 -1.72
N TRP A 111 -13.66 3.16 -2.38
CA TRP A 111 -14.03 2.49 -3.61
C TRP A 111 -14.69 3.50 -4.55
N SER A 112 -14.43 3.38 -5.85
CA SER A 112 -15.10 4.20 -6.85
C SER A 112 -15.14 3.56 -8.23
N THR A 113 -16.21 3.89 -8.95
CA THR A 113 -16.41 3.65 -10.39
C THR A 113 -16.47 4.95 -11.20
N ASP A 114 -16.19 6.10 -10.57
CA ASP A 114 -16.18 7.41 -11.23
C ASP A 114 -14.97 7.55 -12.18
N SER A 115 -15.23 7.93 -13.43
CA SER A 115 -14.23 8.20 -14.48
C SER A 115 -13.17 9.26 -14.12
N ASP A 116 -13.46 10.18 -13.19
CA ASP A 116 -12.51 11.18 -12.73
C ASP A 116 -11.55 10.64 -11.64
N THR A 117 -11.83 9.46 -11.09
CA THR A 117 -10.96 8.78 -10.13
C THR A 117 -9.68 8.31 -10.82
N SER A 118 -8.54 8.69 -10.25
CA SER A 118 -7.24 8.25 -10.74
C SER A 118 -6.32 7.83 -9.61
N ILE A 119 -5.56 6.76 -9.86
CA ILE A 119 -4.51 6.27 -8.97
C ILE A 119 -3.27 5.95 -9.81
N PHE A 120 -2.09 6.36 -9.33
CA PHE A 120 -0.81 6.10 -9.99
C PHE A 120 -0.79 6.40 -11.50
N GLY A 121 -1.60 7.37 -11.94
CA GLY A 121 -1.73 7.78 -13.34
C GLY A 121 -2.78 7.02 -14.17
N GLY A 122 -3.34 5.91 -13.68
CA GLY A 122 -4.43 5.17 -14.33
C GLY A 122 -5.80 5.59 -13.81
N LYS A 123 -6.82 5.47 -14.67
CA LYS A 123 -8.22 5.86 -14.41
C LYS A 123 -9.20 4.74 -14.75
N ILE A 124 -10.43 4.90 -14.28
CA ILE A 124 -11.55 4.09 -14.78
C ILE A 124 -11.70 4.30 -16.30
N GLY A 125 -11.79 3.21 -17.04
CA GLY A 125 -11.84 3.19 -18.50
C GLY A 125 -10.47 3.07 -19.19
N ASP A 126 -9.36 3.20 -18.47
CA ASP A 126 -8.02 2.96 -19.04
C ASP A 126 -7.69 1.46 -19.10
N ASP A 127 -6.70 1.11 -19.93
CA ASP A 127 -6.09 -0.21 -19.94
C ASP A 127 -5.32 -0.47 -18.64
N LEU A 128 -5.47 -1.68 -18.08
CA LEU A 128 -4.82 -2.08 -16.84
C LEU A 128 -3.28 -2.01 -16.94
N ASP A 129 -2.72 -2.32 -18.10
CA ASP A 129 -1.29 -2.49 -18.35
C ASP A 129 -0.43 -1.31 -17.83
N ASP A 130 -0.89 -0.08 -18.02
CA ASP A 130 -0.13 1.11 -17.67
C ASP A 130 -0.22 1.43 -16.16
N LEU A 131 -1.37 1.15 -15.55
CA LEU A 131 -1.51 1.19 -14.10
C LEU A 131 -0.63 0.11 -13.45
N GLU A 132 -0.65 -1.11 -13.97
CA GLU A 132 0.14 -2.23 -13.45
C GLU A 132 1.65 -1.94 -13.47
N LYS A 133 2.17 -1.42 -14.60
CA LYS A 133 3.57 -0.97 -14.68
C LYS A 133 3.90 0.08 -13.62
N SER A 134 2.98 1.02 -13.39
CA SER A 134 3.15 2.07 -12.39
C SER A 134 3.18 1.49 -10.99
N LEU A 135 2.24 0.62 -10.64
CA LEU A 135 2.19 -0.06 -9.35
C LEU A 135 3.48 -0.86 -9.06
N TYR A 136 3.98 -1.62 -10.03
CA TYR A 136 5.26 -2.34 -9.88
C TYR A 136 6.44 -1.40 -9.68
N LYS A 137 6.48 -0.27 -10.40
CA LYS A 137 7.53 0.75 -10.23
C LYS A 137 7.57 1.30 -8.81
N TYR A 138 6.41 1.44 -8.16
CA TYR A 138 6.32 1.86 -6.76
C TYR A 138 6.45 0.71 -5.77
N GLY A 139 6.68 -0.53 -6.22
CA GLY A 139 6.92 -1.67 -5.35
C GLY A 139 5.66 -2.27 -4.74
N TYR A 140 4.51 -2.10 -5.39
CA TYR A 140 3.33 -2.90 -5.12
C TYR A 140 3.49 -4.27 -5.77
N GLU A 141 3.09 -5.33 -5.08
CA GLU A 141 3.17 -6.71 -5.54
C GLU A 141 1.76 -7.22 -5.83
N GLN A 142 1.53 -7.81 -7.01
CA GLN A 142 0.28 -8.51 -7.32
C GLN A 142 0.21 -9.76 -6.43
N VAL A 143 -0.91 -9.94 -5.72
CA VAL A 143 -1.12 -11.09 -4.82
C VAL A 143 -2.26 -12.00 -5.26
N GLU A 144 -3.19 -11.48 -6.07
CA GLU A 144 -4.35 -12.21 -6.55
C GLU A 144 -4.82 -11.60 -7.88
N ARG A 145 -5.28 -12.46 -8.78
CA ARG A 145 -5.89 -12.07 -10.05
C ARG A 145 -7.00 -13.08 -10.35
N THR A 146 -8.21 -12.58 -10.52
CA THR A 146 -9.40 -13.34 -10.89
C THR A 146 -9.91 -12.83 -12.23
N SER A 147 -11.03 -13.37 -12.72
CA SER A 147 -11.67 -12.89 -13.96
C SER A 147 -12.32 -11.51 -13.82
N GLY A 148 -12.49 -11.01 -12.60
CA GLY A 148 -13.11 -9.72 -12.34
C GLY A 148 -12.20 -8.73 -11.63
N ASP A 149 -11.18 -9.21 -10.90
CA ASP A 149 -10.40 -8.33 -10.02
C ASP A 149 -8.90 -8.64 -10.09
N VAL A 150 -8.07 -7.60 -9.96
CA VAL A 150 -6.63 -7.71 -9.75
C VAL A 150 -6.23 -7.01 -8.46
N VAL A 151 -5.53 -7.73 -7.58
CA VAL A 151 -5.20 -7.25 -6.23
C VAL A 151 -3.71 -7.06 -6.07
N TYR A 152 -3.35 -5.87 -5.58
CA TYR A 152 -1.98 -5.47 -5.29
C TYR A 152 -1.80 -5.10 -3.82
N ASN A 153 -0.63 -5.40 -3.26
CA ASN A 153 -0.27 -4.99 -1.90
C ASN A 153 1.08 -4.28 -1.85
N LYS A 154 1.18 -3.31 -0.96
CA LYS A 154 2.45 -2.77 -0.46
C LYS A 154 2.32 -2.51 1.03
N GLY A 155 3.06 -3.25 1.84
CA GLY A 155 2.91 -3.21 3.29
C GLY A 155 1.46 -3.53 3.70
N ARG A 156 0.79 -2.55 4.32
CA ARG A 156 -0.61 -2.65 4.74
C ARG A 156 -1.60 -1.98 3.77
N ILE A 157 -1.15 -1.47 2.64
CA ILE A 157 -2.03 -0.91 1.60
C ILE A 157 -2.44 -2.06 0.66
N LYS A 158 -3.75 -2.28 0.53
CA LYS A 158 -4.39 -3.12 -0.49
C LYS A 158 -4.95 -2.21 -1.57
N ILE A 159 -4.69 -2.53 -2.83
CA ILE A 159 -5.38 -1.95 -3.98
C ILE A 159 -6.09 -3.10 -4.69
N ILE A 160 -7.36 -2.92 -5.01
CA ILE A 160 -8.15 -3.86 -5.82
C ILE A 160 -8.60 -3.09 -7.04
N ILE A 161 -8.35 -3.65 -8.21
CA ILE A 161 -8.77 -3.11 -9.49
C ILE A 161 -9.81 -4.04 -10.05
N ASP A 162 -11.04 -3.56 -10.17
CA ASP A 162 -12.11 -4.29 -10.85
C ASP A 162 -11.87 -4.09 -12.36
N VAL A 163 -11.91 -5.17 -13.13
CA VAL A 163 -11.56 -5.19 -14.56
C VAL A 163 -12.64 -5.86 -15.39
N GLU A 164 -12.84 -5.35 -16.60
CA GLU A 164 -13.57 -6.03 -17.66
C GLU A 164 -12.56 -6.65 -18.62
N SER A 165 -12.65 -7.98 -18.81
CA SER A 165 -11.77 -8.73 -19.71
C SER A 165 -12.44 -8.96 -21.06
N ILE A 166 -11.82 -8.47 -22.14
CA ILE A 166 -12.23 -8.77 -23.50
C ILE A 166 -11.28 -9.81 -24.09
N HIS A 167 -11.81 -11.03 -24.26
CA HIS A 167 -11.08 -12.13 -24.88
C HIS A 167 -11.20 -12.03 -26.40
N SER A 168 -10.06 -11.85 -27.06
CA SER A 168 -9.98 -11.74 -28.51
C SER A 168 -8.95 -12.72 -29.06
N GLY A 169 -9.30 -13.54 -30.04
CA GLY A 169 -8.35 -14.52 -30.56
C GLY A 169 -8.96 -15.61 -31.43
N ASP A 170 -8.09 -16.45 -31.96
CA ASP A 170 -8.43 -17.73 -32.58
C ASP A 170 -7.85 -18.88 -31.73
N ASP A 171 -8.10 -20.13 -32.14
CA ASP A 171 -7.63 -21.33 -31.43
C ASP A 171 -6.10 -21.40 -31.23
N THR A 172 -5.33 -20.51 -31.87
CA THR A 172 -3.86 -20.49 -31.81
C THR A 172 -3.28 -19.33 -31.01
N LYS A 173 -4.02 -18.23 -30.85
CA LYS A 173 -3.61 -17.05 -30.07
C LYS A 173 -4.81 -16.38 -29.43
N GLU A 174 -4.77 -16.31 -28.11
CA GLU A 174 -5.70 -15.54 -27.29
C GLU A 174 -4.97 -14.29 -26.77
N THR A 175 -5.60 -13.14 -26.93
CA THR A 175 -5.24 -11.87 -26.33
C THR A 175 -6.33 -11.50 -25.35
N VAL A 176 -5.95 -11.12 -24.14
CA VAL A 176 -6.87 -10.58 -23.12
C VAL A 176 -6.52 -9.12 -22.95
N GLU A 177 -7.49 -8.25 -23.22
CA GLU A 177 -7.42 -6.83 -22.92
C GLU A 177 -8.28 -6.57 -21.69
N GLU A 178 -7.71 -5.93 -20.68
CA GLU A 178 -8.37 -5.65 -19.41
C GLU A 178 -8.52 -4.15 -19.22
N THR A 179 -9.77 -3.69 -19.17
CA THR A 179 -10.11 -2.30 -18.92
C THR A 179 -10.51 -2.12 -17.46
N ILE A 180 -10.01 -1.06 -16.82
CA ILE A 180 -10.32 -0.73 -15.43
C ILE A 180 -11.79 -0.30 -15.32
N GLN A 181 -12.57 -0.96 -14.49
CA GLN A 181 -13.99 -0.65 -14.22
C GLN A 181 -14.22 -0.07 -12.83
N GLY A 182 -13.35 -0.41 -11.87
CA GLY A 182 -13.48 0.03 -10.49
C GLY A 182 -12.13 0.05 -9.79
N ILE A 183 -12.00 0.95 -8.81
CA ILE A 183 -10.80 1.07 -7.98
C ILE A 183 -11.21 1.01 -6.53
N SER A 184 -10.64 0.07 -5.78
CA SER A 184 -10.71 0.05 -4.33
C SER A 184 -9.32 0.19 -3.70
N ILE A 185 -9.24 0.91 -2.58
CA ILE A 185 -8.02 1.01 -1.78
C ILE A 185 -8.38 0.80 -0.32
N TYR A 186 -7.60 -0.02 0.40
CA TYR A 186 -7.80 -0.30 1.81
C TYR A 186 -6.47 -0.23 2.57
N LEU A 187 -6.50 0.41 3.73
CA LEU A 187 -5.50 0.22 4.77
C LEU A 187 -5.87 -1.00 5.60
N LYS A 188 -5.20 -2.14 5.37
CA LYS A 188 -5.44 -3.38 6.12
C LYS A 188 -5.20 -3.15 7.61
N SER A 189 -6.24 -3.31 8.42
CA SER A 189 -6.12 -3.43 9.88
C SER A 189 -5.27 -4.65 10.24
N THR A 190 -4.66 -4.65 11.43
CA THR A 190 -4.01 -5.85 11.95
C THR A 190 -5.11 -6.65 12.65
N ASP A 191 -5.55 -7.78 12.10
CA ASP A 191 -6.65 -8.58 12.70
C ASP A 191 -6.38 -9.15 14.11
N TRP A 192 -5.36 -8.68 14.84
CA TRP A 192 -5.04 -9.17 16.19
C TRP A 192 -6.17 -8.93 17.20
N LEU A 193 -6.94 -7.84 17.05
CA LEU A 193 -8.14 -7.60 17.87
C LEU A 193 -9.40 -8.29 17.32
N HIS A 194 -9.48 -8.53 16.00
CA HIS A 194 -10.64 -9.17 15.36
C HIS A 194 -10.75 -10.68 15.61
N LYS A 195 -9.65 -11.38 15.93
CA LYS A 195 -9.66 -12.83 16.20
C LYS A 195 -10.53 -13.27 17.40
N GLY A 196 -11.12 -12.35 18.16
CA GLY A 196 -12.02 -12.64 19.28
C GLY A 196 -13.53 -12.60 18.98
N TYR A 197 -13.97 -12.09 17.83
CA TYR A 197 -15.37 -11.68 17.63
C TYR A 197 -16.16 -12.45 16.56
N TYR A 198 -15.54 -13.41 15.86
CA TYR A 198 -16.28 -14.37 15.04
C TYR A 198 -16.52 -15.66 15.84
N LYS A 199 -17.73 -15.80 16.38
CA LYS A 199 -18.36 -17.06 16.78
C LYS A 199 -19.61 -17.28 15.96
#